data_AF-A0A409WNE0-F1
#
_entry.id   AF-A0A409WNE0-F1
#
_cell.length_a   1.000
_cell.length_b   1.000
_cell.length_c   1.000
_cell.angle_alpha   90.00
_cell.angle_beta   90.00
_cell.angle_gamma   90.00
#
_symmetry.space_group_name_H-M   'P 1'
#
loop_
_entity.id
_entity.type
_entity.pdbx_description
1 polymer ?
#
loop_
_entity_poly.entity_id
_entity_poly.type
_entity_poly.pdbx_seq_one_letter_code
_entity_poly.pdbx_strand_id
1 'polypeptide(L)'
;MEDLLATLEELIESRGEADQEVDYHSGVLTLNLGRSGTYVINKQPPNKQIWLSSPMSGPKRYDFHPDTKSWVYSRDNKTLDGLLSEELSEVFGEQVKISL
;
A
#
# COMPACT_ATOMS: atom_id res chain seq x y z
N MET A 1 0.23 -5.50 -8.50
CA MET A 1 0.08 -4.02 -8.49
C MET A 1 -1.25 -3.64 -9.11
N GLU A 2 -1.60 -4.18 -10.28
CA GLU A 2 -2.96 -4.07 -10.81
C GLU A 2 -3.99 -4.62 -9.81
N ASP A 3 -3.72 -5.80 -9.22
CA ASP A 3 -4.59 -6.36 -8.17
C ASP A 3 -4.71 -5.47 -6.93
N LEU A 4 -3.60 -4.82 -6.53
CA LEU A 4 -3.61 -3.88 -5.40
C LEU A 4 -4.45 -2.65 -5.74
N LEU A 5 -4.28 -2.09 -6.93
CA LEU A 5 -5.06 -0.95 -7.41
C LEU A 5 -6.55 -1.28 -7.38
N ALA A 6 -6.96 -2.39 -8.00
CA ALA A 6 -8.36 -2.82 -8.04
C ALA A 6 -8.94 -3.01 -6.63
N THR A 7 -8.17 -3.64 -5.73
CA THR A 7 -8.58 -3.82 -4.32
C THR A 7 -8.81 -2.47 -3.61
N LEU A 8 -7.93 -1.48 -3.86
CA LEU A 8 -8.04 -0.16 -3.25
C LEU A 8 -9.17 0.67 -3.85
N GLU A 9 -9.40 0.58 -5.17
CA GLU A 9 -10.54 1.20 -5.86
C GLU A 9 -11.87 0.72 -5.27
N GLU A 10 -12.06 -0.59 -5.15
CA GLU A 10 -13.26 -1.17 -4.54
C GLU A 10 -13.43 -0.74 -3.07
N LEU A 11 -12.32 -0.67 -2.33
CA LEU A 11 -12.31 -0.28 -0.92
C LEU A 11 -12.75 1.17 -0.71
N ILE A 12 -12.33 2.11 -1.56
CA ILE A 12 -12.74 3.52 -1.44
C ILE A 12 -14.12 3.76 -2.06
N GLU A 13 -14.47 3.08 -3.16
CA GLU A 13 -15.78 3.20 -3.81
C GLU A 13 -16.91 2.74 -2.89
N SER A 14 -16.71 1.63 -2.16
CA SER A 14 -17.69 1.12 -1.20
C SER A 14 -17.99 2.08 -0.05
N ARG A 15 -17.13 3.08 0.20
CA ARG A 15 -17.29 4.08 1.28
C ARG A 15 -17.96 5.36 0.81
N GLY A 16 -17.76 5.74 -0.46
CA GLY A 16 -18.39 6.92 -1.06
C GLY A 16 -17.93 8.26 -0.48
N GLU A 17 -16.74 8.33 0.11
CA GLU A 17 -16.16 9.59 0.59
C GLU A 17 -15.54 10.39 -0.55
N ALA A 18 -15.98 11.64 -0.71
CA ALA A 18 -15.62 12.48 -1.87
C ALA A 18 -14.16 12.96 -1.88
N ASP A 19 -13.43 12.85 -0.77
CA ASP A 19 -12.03 13.24 -0.63
C ASP A 19 -11.06 12.05 -0.69
N GLN A 20 -11.56 10.83 -0.95
CA GLN A 20 -10.74 9.64 -1.15
C GLN A 20 -10.52 9.39 -2.65
N GLU A 21 -9.27 9.12 -3.02
CA GLU A 21 -8.88 8.88 -4.42
C GLU A 21 -7.72 7.87 -4.47
N VAL A 22 -7.73 7.02 -5.49
CA VAL A 22 -6.59 6.17 -5.83
C VAL A 22 -6.21 6.39 -7.29
N ASP A 23 -4.93 6.59 -7.54
CA ASP A 23 -4.36 6.76 -8.88
C ASP A 23 -3.16 5.82 -9.05
N TYR A 24 -2.98 5.31 -10.26
CA TYR A 24 -1.79 4.55 -10.62
C TYR A 24 -1.23 5.03 -11.96
N HIS A 25 -0.08 5.68 -11.90
CA HIS A 25 0.59 6.21 -13.08
C HIS A 25 2.09 5.94 -13.05
N SER A 26 2.63 5.45 -14.17
CA SER A 26 4.07 5.26 -14.37
C SER A 26 4.78 4.47 -13.25
N GLY A 27 4.11 3.45 -12.70
CA GLY A 27 4.65 2.60 -11.64
C GLY A 27 4.52 3.18 -10.23
N VAL A 28 3.85 4.32 -10.06
CA VAL A 28 3.54 4.94 -8.78
C VAL A 28 2.05 4.85 -8.52
N LEU A 29 1.67 4.17 -7.44
CA LEU A 29 0.30 4.14 -6.91
C LEU A 29 0.21 5.16 -5.79
N THR A 30 -0.76 6.06 -5.87
CA THR A 30 -1.06 7.07 -4.84
C THR A 30 -2.45 6.82 -4.31
N LEU A 31 -2.58 6.57 -3.00
CA LEU A 31 -3.85 6.45 -2.30
C LEU A 31 -4.00 7.64 -1.36
N ASN A 32 -4.91 8.54 -1.69
CA ASN A 32 -5.27 9.70 -0.88
C ASN A 32 -6.50 9.36 -0.05
N LEU A 33 -6.38 9.45 1.28
CA LEU A 33 -7.47 9.18 2.23
C LEU A 33 -7.91 10.46 2.95
N GLY A 34 -7.79 11.61 2.28
CA GLY A 34 -8.17 12.91 2.80
C GLY A 34 -7.44 13.25 4.10
N ARG A 35 -8.18 13.36 5.20
CA ARG A 35 -7.63 13.70 6.53
C ARG A 35 -6.71 12.62 7.11
N SER A 36 -6.84 11.37 6.65
CA SER A 36 -6.00 10.25 7.10
C SER A 36 -4.64 10.21 6.40
N GLY A 37 -4.39 11.14 5.47
CA GLY A 37 -3.11 11.31 4.78
C GLY A 37 -3.04 10.54 3.46
N THR A 38 -1.83 10.47 2.90
CA THR A 38 -1.60 9.92 1.56
C THR A 38 -0.53 8.84 1.60
N TYR A 39 -0.85 7.69 1.05
CA TYR A 39 0.08 6.58 0.82
C TYR A 39 0.62 6.67 -0.60
N VAL A 40 1.94 6.48 -0.75
CA VAL A 40 2.57 6.39 -2.08
C VAL A 40 3.36 5.10 -2.17
N ILE A 41 3.03 4.26 -3.15
CA ILE A 41 3.66 2.97 -3.41
C ILE A 41 4.32 3.03 -4.79
N ASN A 42 5.65 3.03 -4.81
CA ASN A 42 6.43 3.24 -6.02
C ASN A 42 7.23 1.97 -6.38
N LYS A 43 6.99 1.40 -7.56
CA LYS A 43 7.80 0.32 -8.11
C LYS A 43 9.16 0.88 -8.52
N GLN A 44 10.23 0.25 -8.03
CA GLN A 44 11.61 0.56 -8.39
C GLN A 44 12.26 -0.64 -9.11
N PRO A 45 11.90 -0.94 -10.38
CA PRO A 45 12.42 -2.10 -11.10
C PRO A 45 13.96 -2.20 -11.17
N PRO A 46 14.71 -1.10 -11.41
CA PRO A 46 16.17 -1.16 -11.45
C PRO A 46 16.78 -1.67 -10.14
N ASN A 47 16.14 -1.32 -9.01
CA ASN A 47 16.58 -1.71 -7.67
C ASN A 47 15.95 -3.03 -7.21
N LYS A 48 15.01 -3.60 -7.98
CA LYS A 48 14.16 -4.73 -7.58
C LYS A 48 13.45 -4.49 -6.24
N GLN A 49 12.94 -3.28 -6.07
CA GLN A 49 12.32 -2.83 -4.83
C GLN A 49 10.92 -2.29 -5.06
N ILE A 50 10.15 -2.25 -3.98
CA ILE A 50 8.97 -1.39 -3.85
C ILE A 50 9.23 -0.42 -2.71
N TRP A 51 8.98 0.86 -2.95
CA TRP A 51 9.07 1.89 -1.92
C TRP A 51 7.68 2.29 -1.48
N LEU A 52 7.49 2.41 -0.18
CA LEU A 52 6.28 2.90 0.45
C LEU A 52 6.58 4.23 1.13
N SER A 53 5.70 5.20 0.99
CA SER A 53 5.56 6.34 1.90
C SER A 53 4.22 6.18 2.59
N SER A 54 4.24 5.86 3.89
CA SER A 54 3.03 5.78 4.73
C SER A 54 2.88 7.07 5.55
N PRO A 55 1.67 7.64 5.66
CA PRO A 55 1.41 8.76 6.57
C PRO A 55 1.49 8.34 8.05
N MET A 56 1.38 7.04 8.35
CA MET A 56 1.42 6.51 9.71
C MET A 56 2.84 6.10 10.13
N SER A 57 3.56 5.39 9.26
CA SER A 57 4.84 4.77 9.62
C SER A 57 6.04 5.25 8.80
N GLY A 58 5.84 6.25 7.95
CA GLY A 58 6.89 6.89 7.17
C GLY A 58 7.42 6.01 6.02
N PRO A 59 8.60 6.36 5.45
CA PRO A 59 9.11 5.70 4.27
C PRO A 59 9.71 4.31 4.58
N LYS A 60 9.42 3.33 3.72
CA LYS A 60 9.96 1.96 3.78
C LYS A 60 10.38 1.49 2.39
N ARG A 61 11.38 0.62 2.35
CA ARG A 61 11.91 0.02 1.11
C ARG A 61 11.83 -1.50 1.26
N TYR A 62 11.03 -2.12 0.40
CA TYR A 62 10.78 -3.54 0.45
C TYR A 62 11.60 -4.26 -0.62
N ASP A 63 12.26 -5.32 -0.21
CA ASP A 63 13.01 -6.22 -1.07
C ASP A 63 12.16 -7.48 -1.34
N PHE A 64 12.25 -8.03 -2.55
CA PHE A 64 11.52 -9.25 -2.89
C PHE A 64 12.22 -10.47 -2.32
N HIS A 65 11.49 -11.27 -1.53
CA HIS A 65 11.95 -12.55 -0.99
C HIS A 65 11.39 -13.69 -1.86
N PRO A 66 12.23 -14.40 -2.65
CA PRO A 66 11.76 -15.41 -3.60
C PRO A 66 11.09 -16.63 -2.94
N ASP A 67 11.57 -17.02 -1.76
CA ASP A 67 11.11 -18.23 -1.06
C ASP A 67 9.66 -18.09 -0.58
N THR A 68 9.31 -16.91 -0.09
CA THR A 68 7.96 -16.57 0.41
C THR A 68 7.12 -15.84 -0.64
N LYS A 69 7.72 -15.47 -1.77
CA LYS A 69 7.13 -14.62 -2.83
C LYS A 69 6.55 -13.31 -2.28
N SER A 70 7.20 -12.72 -1.29
CA SER A 70 6.69 -11.54 -0.58
C SER A 70 7.66 -10.36 -0.63
N TRP A 71 7.12 -9.15 -0.53
CA TRP A 71 7.89 -7.92 -0.38
C TRP A 71 8.12 -7.65 1.10
N VAL A 72 9.38 -7.68 1.56
CA VAL A 72 9.72 -7.64 3.00
C VAL A 72 10.58 -6.42 3.33
N TYR A 73 10.27 -5.75 4.44
CA TYR A 73 11.10 -4.68 4.96
C TYR A 73 12.16 -5.24 5.91
N SER A 74 13.43 -5.09 5.56
CA SER A 74 14.55 -5.71 6.28
C SER A 74 14.75 -5.25 7.73
N ARG A 75 14.17 -4.10 8.13
CA ARG A 75 14.37 -3.57 9.49
C ARG A 75 13.46 -4.21 10.53
N ASP A 76 12.24 -4.58 10.17
CA ASP A 76 11.23 -5.13 11.08
C ASP A 76 10.64 -6.47 10.61
N ASN A 77 11.09 -6.98 9.45
CA ASN A 77 10.60 -8.19 8.79
C ASN A 77 9.09 -8.18 8.48
N LYS A 78 8.43 -7.01 8.49
CA LYS A 78 7.04 -6.91 8.05
C LYS A 78 6.95 -6.98 6.53
N THR A 79 5.90 -7.63 6.04
CA THR A 79 5.59 -7.66 4.61
C THR A 79 4.80 -6.40 4.21
N LEU A 80 4.88 -6.01 2.92
CA LEU A 80 4.17 -4.83 2.42
C LEU A 80 2.64 -5.00 2.52
N ASP A 81 2.12 -6.15 2.10
CA ASP A 81 0.70 -6.51 2.20
C ASP A 81 0.22 -6.60 3.66
N GLY A 82 1.04 -7.14 4.55
CA GLY A 82 0.77 -7.21 5.98
C GLY A 82 0.67 -5.83 6.61
N LEU A 83 1.64 -4.94 6.32
CA LEU A 83 1.63 -3.58 6.82
C LEU A 83 0.43 -2.78 6.28
N LEU A 84 0.15 -2.87 4.98
CA LEU A 84 -1.00 -2.17 4.39
C LEU A 84 -2.33 -2.68 4.96
N SER A 85 -2.46 -3.99 5.19
CA SER A 85 -3.65 -4.56 5.84
C SER A 85 -3.83 -4.00 7.25
N GLU A 86 -2.75 -3.92 8.04
CA GLU A 86 -2.75 -3.37 9.40
C GLU A 86 -3.14 -1.89 9.42
N GLU A 87 -2.41 -1.06 8.67
CA GLU A 87 -2.60 0.40 8.66
C GLU A 87 -3.96 0.79 8.07
N LEU A 88 -4.40 0.17 6.96
CA LEU A 88 -5.70 0.47 6.38
C LEU A 88 -6.84 -0.03 7.28
N SER A 89 -6.69 -1.17 7.96
CA SER A 89 -7.70 -1.61 8.92
C SER A 89 -7.87 -0.61 10.07
N GLU A 90 -6.78 -0.01 10.53
CA GLU A 90 -6.82 1.04 11.56
C GLU A 90 -7.49 2.31 11.04
N VAL A 91 -7.13 2.78 9.84
CA VAL A 91 -7.72 3.98 9.23
C VAL A 91 -9.23 3.82 9.04
N PHE A 92 -9.67 2.63 8.62
CA PHE A 92 -11.06 2.37 8.28
C PHE A 92 -11.91 1.81 9.43
N GLY A 93 -11.28 1.45 10.55
CA GLY A 93 -11.97 0.89 11.72
C GLY A 93 -12.58 -0.50 11.50
N GLU A 94 -12.17 -1.21 10.46
CA GLU A 94 -12.64 -2.56 10.13
C GLU A 94 -11.53 -3.40 9.51
N GLN A 95 -11.73 -4.72 9.41
CA GLN A 95 -10.69 -5.60 8.86
C GLN A 95 -10.56 -5.44 7.34
N VAL A 96 -9.44 -4.90 6.90
CA VAL A 96 -9.03 -4.81 5.50
C VAL A 96 -7.95 -5.84 5.22
N LYS A 97 -8.11 -6.59 4.13
CA LYS A 97 -7.14 -7.60 3.70
C LYS A 97 -6.54 -7.20 2.36
N ILE A 98 -5.24 -6.92 2.36
CA ILE A 98 -4.45 -6.65 1.16
C ILE A 98 -3.64 -7.89 0.80
N SER A 99 -3.50 -8.16 -0.51
CA SER A 99 -2.62 -9.20 -1.05
C SER A 99 -1.87 -8.68 -2.27
N LEU A 100 -0.62 -9.08 -2.44
CA LEU A 100 0.31 -8.62 -3.48
C LEU A 100 0.92 -9.74 -4.32
#